data_AF-A0AAW1NC89-F1
#
_entry.id   AF-A0AAW1NC89-F1
#
_cell.length_a   1.000
_cell.length_b   1.000
_cell.length_c   1.000
_cell.angle_alpha   90.00
_cell.angle_beta   90.00
_cell.angle_gamma   90.00
#
_symmetry.space_group_name_H-M   'P 1'
#
loop_
_entity.id
_entity.type
_entity.pdbx_description
1 polymer ?
#
loop_
_entity_poly.entity_id
_entity_poly.type
_entity_poly.pdbx_seq_one_letter_code
_entity_poly.pdbx_strand_id
1 'polypeptide(L)'
;MDDQGVDNEIETTNFRIDMISSLFDQQIFNNHQKNPTKDDTNCSCSHPIFISNVCTNCGFRNDYDGNEIISTIPFSYIYPNLSLSLKEIDRIRDLNLRRLISRKKIHLILDLDHTLLHQRPSYKLTPEDKQFLRHQKHGINHNLVEGGSLFKNSNGWVKLRPYLRNFLEEASTMFDMTMYTLGCRTCSWEIAKTVDPTGAYFENWRLITRDDYDGKFDKHKKTLDLVLEHEKVVVILDDNEGVWEDYKGNYVKVIPYNFFSYFSPEDKEHDASPRKHSWSQLGGDESEENGVLVRVLEKLRLIHTWFYDEDGEFGGDFCDRDVRDVIQRVELFQNGGKKGQRYKKKKIGKIVRG
;
A
#
# COMPACT_ATOMS: atom_id res chain seq x y z
N MET A 1 -34.56 0.51 9.98
CA MET A 1 -33.88 1.81 9.94
C MET A 1 -33.27 1.95 11.31
N ASP A 2 -32.02 1.55 11.48
CA ASP A 2 -31.23 1.84 12.69
C ASP A 2 -29.75 1.71 12.31
N ASP A 3 -29.17 2.88 12.07
CA ASP A 3 -27.90 3.39 12.60
C ASP A 3 -26.77 2.39 12.93
N GLN A 4 -26.10 1.86 11.88
CA GLN A 4 -24.79 1.17 12.01
C GLN A 4 -23.67 1.90 11.23
N GLY A 5 -23.90 3.15 10.82
CA GLY A 5 -22.99 3.90 9.95
C GLY A 5 -22.05 4.88 10.66
N VAL A 6 -22.31 5.22 11.93
CA VAL A 6 -21.63 6.35 12.61
C VAL A 6 -20.42 5.91 13.44
N ASP A 7 -20.35 4.64 13.88
CA ASP A 7 -19.28 4.19 14.79
C ASP A 7 -17.92 3.98 14.09
N ASN A 8 -17.88 3.66 12.80
CA ASN A 8 -16.63 3.38 12.07
C ASN A 8 -15.86 4.65 11.63
N GLU A 9 -16.53 5.79 11.42
CA GLU A 9 -15.85 7.06 11.06
C GLU A 9 -15.13 7.70 12.26
N ILE A 10 -15.64 7.46 13.48
CA ILE A 10 -15.05 7.98 14.72
C ILE A 10 -13.76 7.22 15.08
N GLU A 11 -13.73 5.90 14.89
CA GLU A 11 -12.57 5.05 15.27
C GLU A 11 -11.32 5.26 14.39
N THR A 12 -11.49 5.70 13.14
CA THR A 12 -10.43 5.81 12.12
C THR A 12 -9.74 7.18 12.11
N THR A 13 -10.50 8.27 12.25
CA THR A 13 -9.96 9.62 12.45
C THR A 13 -9.16 9.69 13.75
N ASN A 14 -9.58 8.92 14.76
CA ASN A 14 -8.83 8.72 15.98
C ASN A 14 -7.50 8.04 15.70
N PHE A 15 -7.30 7.09 14.78
CA PHE A 15 -6.01 6.41 14.67
C PHE A 15 -4.83 7.29 14.21
N ARG A 16 -5.01 8.14 13.17
CA ARG A 16 -3.92 9.07 12.77
C ARG A 16 -3.65 10.09 13.87
N ILE A 17 -4.71 10.62 14.47
CA ILE A 17 -4.61 11.56 15.59
C ILE A 17 -4.03 10.87 16.82
N ASP A 18 -4.33 9.61 17.10
CA ASP A 18 -3.83 8.81 18.21
C ASP A 18 -2.41 8.35 17.95
N MET A 19 -2.01 8.15 16.69
CA MET A 19 -0.63 7.90 16.33
C MET A 19 0.18 9.18 16.51
N ILE A 20 -0.31 10.31 15.98
CA ILE A 20 0.28 11.64 16.18
C ILE A 20 0.32 11.96 17.68
N SER A 21 -0.81 11.96 18.38
CA SER A 21 -0.94 12.13 19.83
C SER A 21 -0.12 11.10 20.59
N SER A 22 -0.02 9.83 20.21
CA SER A 22 0.88 8.88 20.88
C SER A 22 2.35 9.24 20.65
N LEU A 23 2.71 9.76 19.48
CA LEU A 23 4.05 10.29 19.23
C LEU A 23 4.30 11.52 20.11
N PHE A 24 3.31 12.41 20.27
CA PHE A 24 3.43 13.66 21.01
C PHE A 24 3.15 13.57 22.54
N ASP A 25 2.33 12.63 23.03
CA ASP A 25 1.96 12.42 24.44
C ASP A 25 3.07 11.69 25.19
N GLN A 26 3.83 10.84 24.49
CA GLN A 26 5.09 10.27 24.99
C GLN A 26 6.16 11.34 25.24
N GLN A 27 5.94 12.60 24.82
CA GLN A 27 6.77 13.75 25.19
C GLN A 27 6.51 14.19 26.63
N ILE A 28 5.27 14.10 27.14
CA ILE A 28 4.92 14.56 28.49
C ILE A 28 5.48 13.59 29.55
N PHE A 29 5.42 12.29 29.30
CA PHE A 29 5.88 11.28 30.26
C PHE A 29 7.41 11.27 30.43
N ASN A 30 8.16 11.50 29.35
CA ASN A 30 9.63 11.58 29.39
C ASN A 30 10.15 12.91 29.97
N ASN A 31 9.39 14.00 29.85
CA ASN A 31 9.74 15.30 30.45
C ASN A 31 9.61 15.33 31.97
N HIS A 32 8.77 14.47 32.57
CA HIS A 32 8.68 14.35 34.03
C HIS A 32 9.84 13.58 34.69
N GLN A 33 10.69 12.90 33.91
CA GLN A 33 11.84 12.15 34.44
C GLN A 33 13.21 12.84 34.29
N LYS A 34 13.29 13.98 33.58
CA LYS A 34 14.54 14.75 33.43
C LYS A 34 14.42 16.12 34.05
N ASN A 35 14.96 16.29 35.26
CA ASN A 35 15.33 17.61 35.78
C ASN A 35 16.43 18.20 34.88
N PRO A 36 16.34 19.45 34.42
CA PRO A 36 17.35 20.05 33.57
C PRO A 36 18.59 20.39 34.41
N THR A 37 19.58 19.51 34.43
CA THR A 37 20.92 19.89 34.88
C THR A 37 21.59 20.67 33.76
N LYS A 38 21.87 21.96 34.02
CA LYS A 38 22.71 22.82 33.19
C LYS A 38 24.16 22.36 33.29
N ASP A 39 24.51 21.29 32.60
CA ASP A 39 25.85 21.04 32.07
C ASP A 39 25.77 19.80 31.20
N ASP A 40 26.10 19.95 29.92
CA ASP A 40 26.65 18.89 29.05
C ASP A 40 26.78 19.47 27.64
N THR A 41 27.91 20.14 27.40
CA THR A 41 28.40 20.59 26.09
C THR A 41 28.83 19.43 25.18
N ASN A 42 28.23 18.25 25.32
CA ASN A 42 28.46 17.11 24.44
C ASN A 42 27.28 16.12 24.53
N CYS A 43 26.19 16.38 23.80
CA CYS A 43 24.92 15.66 24.00
C CYS A 43 24.42 15.05 22.69
N SER A 44 24.68 13.75 22.49
CA SER A 44 24.02 12.98 21.43
C SER A 44 22.54 12.80 21.79
N CYS A 45 21.66 13.21 20.87
CA CYS A 45 20.22 13.08 21.09
C CYS A 45 19.78 11.61 20.97
N SER A 46 18.93 11.16 21.87
CA SER A 46 18.35 9.80 21.87
C SER A 46 16.82 9.80 21.77
N HIS A 47 16.23 10.96 21.50
CA HIS A 47 14.79 11.13 21.41
C HIS A 47 14.26 10.66 20.06
N PRO A 48 13.01 10.18 20.02
CA PRO A 48 12.51 9.43 18.87
C PRO A 48 12.07 10.29 17.68
N ILE A 49 11.66 11.54 17.91
CA ILE A 49 10.86 12.33 16.96
C ILE A 49 11.55 13.64 16.59
N PHE A 50 11.68 13.86 15.29
CA PHE A 50 12.31 15.03 14.70
C PHE A 50 11.37 15.68 13.68
N ILE A 51 11.31 17.01 13.69
CA ILE A 51 10.61 17.80 12.67
C ILE A 51 11.63 18.75 12.05
N SER A 52 11.77 18.72 10.72
CA SER A 52 12.75 19.54 10.00
C SER A 52 14.17 19.38 10.57
N ASN A 53 14.57 18.13 10.85
CA ASN A 53 15.82 17.73 11.50
C ASN A 53 16.03 18.24 12.93
N VAL A 54 15.04 18.88 13.55
CA VAL A 54 15.11 19.34 14.94
C VAL A 54 14.40 18.33 15.83
N CYS A 55 15.09 17.83 16.86
CA CYS A 55 14.49 17.02 17.89
C CYS A 55 13.39 17.83 18.59
N THR A 56 12.19 17.28 18.57
CA THR A 56 11.01 17.92 19.19
C THR A 56 11.11 18.00 20.71
N ASN A 57 11.98 17.22 21.35
CA ASN A 57 12.13 17.17 22.80
C ASN A 57 13.27 18.06 23.34
N CYS A 58 14.48 17.93 22.81
CA CYS A 58 15.65 18.67 23.32
C CYS A 58 16.15 19.79 22.40
N GLY A 59 15.54 19.98 21.23
CA GLY A 59 15.97 21.00 20.26
C GLY A 59 17.28 20.68 19.54
N PHE A 60 17.86 19.49 19.74
CA PHE A 60 19.05 19.04 19.01
C PHE A 60 18.80 19.06 17.50
N ARG A 61 19.72 19.65 16.74
CA ARG A 61 19.69 19.67 15.28
C ARG A 61 20.50 18.51 14.72
N ASN A 62 19.83 17.64 13.97
CA ASN A 62 20.43 16.52 13.27
C ASN A 62 20.98 16.98 11.90
N ASP A 63 21.88 17.95 11.94
CA ASP A 63 22.49 18.58 10.77
C ASP A 63 23.92 18.01 10.54
N TYR A 64 24.36 17.96 9.28
CA TYR A 64 25.62 17.35 8.81
C TYR A 64 26.93 18.03 9.29
N ASP A 65 26.88 18.96 10.25
CA ASP A 65 28.00 19.83 10.65
C ASP A 65 28.90 19.22 11.74
N GLY A 66 29.27 17.94 11.60
CA GLY A 66 30.37 17.33 12.38
C GLY A 66 29.99 16.74 13.75
N ASN A 67 28.71 16.69 14.10
CA ASN A 67 28.21 15.91 15.25
C ASN A 67 27.81 14.48 14.84
N GLU A 68 27.64 13.58 15.82
CA GLU A 68 27.10 12.24 15.60
C GLU A 68 25.69 12.33 14.98
N ILE A 69 25.57 11.92 13.71
CA ILE A 69 24.32 11.97 12.95
C ILE A 69 23.43 10.82 13.44
N ILE A 70 22.24 11.15 13.91
CA ILE A 70 21.24 10.16 14.29
C ILE A 70 20.58 9.67 13.00
N SER A 71 20.63 8.36 12.74
CA SER A 71 19.91 7.76 11.62
C SER A 71 18.40 7.87 11.86
N THR A 72 17.74 8.69 11.05
CA THR A 72 16.28 8.84 11.04
C THR A 72 15.72 8.55 9.65
N ILE A 73 14.47 8.07 9.61
CA ILE A 73 13.73 7.82 8.37
C ILE A 73 12.60 8.86 8.25
N PRO A 74 12.42 9.49 7.08
CA PRO A 74 11.35 10.45 6.87
C PRO A 74 9.97 9.78 6.80
N PHE A 75 8.97 10.37 7.46
CA PHE A 75 7.57 9.96 7.40
C PHE A 75 6.69 11.15 7.00
N SER A 76 7.11 11.88 5.96
CA SER A 76 6.48 13.11 5.48
C SER A 76 5.02 12.92 5.03
N TYR A 77 4.63 11.70 4.66
CA TYR A 77 3.24 11.35 4.34
C TYR A 77 2.33 11.34 5.58
N ILE A 78 2.90 11.09 6.77
CA ILE A 78 2.17 11.13 8.05
C ILE A 78 2.06 12.57 8.54
N TYR A 79 3.18 13.28 8.60
CA TYR A 79 3.22 14.69 9.01
C TYR A 79 4.39 15.40 8.30
N PRO A 80 4.19 16.65 7.81
CA PRO A 80 5.23 17.36 7.05
C PRO A 80 6.57 17.44 7.79
N ASN A 81 7.65 17.06 7.12
CA ASN A 81 9.03 17.08 7.62
C ASN A 81 9.26 16.22 8.89
N LEU A 82 8.36 15.29 9.19
CA LEU A 82 8.54 14.32 10.26
C LEU A 82 9.63 13.33 9.87
N SER A 83 10.53 13.03 10.81
CA SER A 83 11.37 11.85 10.75
C SER A 83 11.45 11.17 12.11
N LEU A 84 11.61 9.86 12.10
CA LEU A 84 11.64 9.02 13.29
C LEU A 84 12.99 8.32 13.40
N SER A 85 13.48 8.16 14.63
CA SER A 85 14.64 7.30 14.90
C SER A 85 14.31 5.83 14.61
N LEU A 86 15.31 5.03 14.24
CA LEU A 86 15.13 3.60 13.97
C LEU A 86 14.49 2.84 15.15
N LYS A 87 14.94 3.14 16.39
CA LYS A 87 14.39 2.53 17.61
C LYS A 87 12.89 2.80 17.77
N GLU A 88 12.44 3.98 17.38
CA GLU A 88 11.02 4.33 17.46
C GLU A 88 10.20 3.62 16.39
N ILE A 89 10.74 3.49 15.18
CA ILE A 89 10.10 2.75 14.09
C ILE A 89 9.88 1.30 14.52
N ASP A 90 10.89 0.64 15.10
CA ASP A 90 10.77 -0.74 15.59
C ASP A 90 9.71 -0.85 16.69
N ARG A 91 9.71 0.08 17.65
CA ARG A 91 8.69 0.14 18.71
C ARG A 91 7.27 0.26 18.13
N ILE A 92 7.08 1.12 17.12
CA ILE A 92 5.78 1.31 16.46
C ILE A 92 5.38 0.05 15.69
N ARG A 93 6.32 -0.59 14.97
CA ARG A 93 6.09 -1.84 14.25
C ARG A 93 5.61 -2.96 15.16
N ASP A 94 6.21 -3.10 16.34
CA ASP A 94 5.78 -4.08 17.35
C ASP A 94 4.36 -3.82 17.87
N LEU A 95 4.00 -2.56 18.10
CA LEU A 95 2.65 -2.19 18.51
C LEU A 95 1.62 -2.43 17.39
N ASN A 96 1.95 -2.02 16.16
CA ASN A 96 1.10 -2.22 15.00
C ASN A 96 0.91 -3.71 14.69
N LEU A 97 1.95 -4.54 14.86
CA LEU A 97 1.84 -6.00 14.76
C LEU A 97 0.77 -6.52 15.72
N ARG A 98 0.87 -6.21 17.02
CA ARG A 98 -0.11 -6.66 18.03
C ARG A 98 -1.53 -6.19 17.71
N ARG A 99 -1.68 -4.94 17.24
CA ARG A 99 -2.97 -4.36 16.84
C ARG A 99 -3.57 -5.05 15.59
N LEU A 100 -2.75 -5.41 14.61
CA LEU A 100 -3.20 -6.14 13.43
C LEU A 100 -3.66 -7.54 13.81
N ILE A 101 -2.85 -8.26 14.59
CA ILE A 101 -3.16 -9.61 15.07
C ILE A 101 -4.45 -9.62 15.90
N SER A 102 -4.66 -8.66 16.82
CA SER A 102 -5.85 -8.61 17.66
C SER A 102 -7.14 -8.42 16.85
N ARG A 103 -7.07 -7.71 15.72
CA ARG A 103 -8.19 -7.51 14.78
C ARG A 103 -8.26 -8.61 13.71
N LYS A 104 -7.41 -9.64 13.78
CA LYS A 104 -7.24 -10.68 12.75
C LYS A 104 -7.02 -10.10 11.36
N LYS A 105 -6.18 -9.07 11.24
CA LYS A 105 -5.83 -8.42 9.96
C LYS A 105 -4.36 -8.58 9.59
N ILE A 106 -4.05 -8.45 8.30
CA ILE A 106 -2.69 -8.34 7.75
C ILE A 106 -2.57 -6.94 7.12
N HIS A 107 -1.36 -6.42 6.91
CA HIS A 107 -1.18 -5.17 6.17
C HIS A 107 -0.96 -5.44 4.67
N LEU A 108 -1.62 -4.67 3.80
CA LEU A 108 -1.57 -4.81 2.35
C LEU A 108 -1.10 -3.51 1.72
N ILE A 109 0.07 -3.56 1.09
CA ILE A 109 0.59 -2.47 0.27
C ILE A 109 0.07 -2.65 -1.15
N LEU A 110 -0.48 -1.58 -1.70
CA LEU A 110 -1.08 -1.54 -3.02
C LEU A 110 -0.37 -0.50 -3.88
N ASP A 111 0.26 -0.95 -4.96
CA ASP A 111 0.67 -0.04 -6.03
C ASP A 111 -0.54 0.50 -6.80
N LEU A 112 -0.38 1.65 -7.46
CA LEU A 112 -1.44 2.29 -8.24
C LEU A 112 -1.32 2.01 -9.73
N ASP A 113 -0.22 2.44 -10.32
CA ASP A 113 -0.04 2.55 -11.77
C ASP A 113 0.23 1.18 -12.39
N HIS A 114 -0.60 0.77 -13.35
CA HIS A 114 -0.60 -0.57 -13.92
C HIS A 114 -0.97 -1.70 -12.93
N THR A 115 -1.21 -1.39 -11.66
CA THR A 115 -1.69 -2.36 -10.66
C THR A 115 -3.21 -2.25 -10.45
N LEU A 116 -3.67 -1.14 -9.87
CA LEU A 116 -5.09 -0.90 -9.57
C LEU A 116 -5.78 -0.04 -10.64
N LEU A 117 -5.01 0.68 -11.45
CA LEU A 117 -5.51 1.58 -12.47
C LEU A 117 -4.47 1.85 -13.54
N HIS A 118 -4.87 2.47 -14.63
CA HIS A 118 -3.96 3.00 -15.63
C HIS A 118 -4.25 4.49 -15.85
N GLN A 119 -3.28 5.34 -15.54
CA GLN A 119 -3.32 6.75 -15.89
C GLN A 119 -2.57 7.04 -17.20
N ARG A 120 -3.09 7.94 -18.02
CA ARG A 120 -2.42 8.37 -19.25
C ARG A 120 -2.53 9.89 -19.41
N PRO A 121 -1.40 10.61 -19.47
CA PRO A 121 -1.41 12.04 -19.74
C PRO A 121 -2.09 12.37 -21.07
N SER A 122 -2.84 13.47 -21.14
CA SER A 122 -3.62 13.80 -22.34
C SER A 122 -2.77 13.91 -23.62
N TYR A 123 -1.55 14.42 -23.48
CA TYR A 123 -0.62 14.57 -24.61
C TYR A 123 -0.07 13.23 -25.11
N LYS A 124 -0.09 12.17 -24.29
CA LYS A 124 0.39 10.82 -24.66
C LYS A 124 -0.69 9.89 -25.21
N LEU A 125 -1.94 10.35 -25.33
CA LEU A 125 -3.04 9.56 -25.89
C LEU A 125 -2.86 9.38 -27.40
N THR A 126 -2.97 8.15 -27.88
CA THR A 126 -2.94 7.86 -29.32
C THR A 126 -4.25 8.28 -30.01
N PRO A 127 -4.29 8.35 -31.36
CA PRO A 127 -5.55 8.57 -32.08
C PRO A 127 -6.63 7.54 -31.72
N GLU A 128 -6.26 6.28 -31.52
CA GLU A 128 -7.17 5.20 -31.13
C GLU A 128 -7.72 5.43 -29.72
N ASP A 129 -6.86 5.81 -28.75
CA ASP A 129 -7.31 6.18 -27.41
C ASP A 129 -8.30 7.35 -27.47
N LYS A 130 -7.98 8.39 -28.24
CA LYS A 130 -8.86 9.57 -28.42
C LYS A 130 -10.18 9.19 -29.07
N GLN A 131 -10.16 8.27 -30.02
CA GLN A 131 -11.36 7.76 -30.67
C GLN A 131 -12.23 6.98 -29.67
N PHE A 132 -11.64 6.07 -28.89
CA PHE A 132 -12.34 5.34 -27.83
C PHE A 132 -13.02 6.31 -26.84
N LEU A 133 -12.26 7.30 -26.34
CA LEU A 133 -12.76 8.31 -25.42
C LEU A 133 -13.91 9.14 -26.01
N ARG A 134 -13.87 9.47 -27.31
CA ARG A 134 -14.97 10.18 -28.00
C ARG A 134 -16.23 9.34 -28.08
N HIS A 135 -16.12 8.05 -28.41
CA HIS A 135 -17.29 7.15 -28.47
C HIS A 135 -17.93 6.98 -27.10
N GLN A 136 -17.11 6.87 -26.04
CA GLN A 136 -17.61 6.74 -24.67
C GLN A 136 -18.30 8.02 -24.17
N LYS A 137 -17.88 9.22 -24.61
CA LYS A 137 -18.52 10.49 -24.23
C LYS A 137 -19.96 10.62 -24.70
N HIS A 138 -20.37 9.83 -25.69
CA HIS A 138 -21.71 9.83 -26.24
C HIS A 138 -22.63 8.75 -25.65
N GLY A 139 -22.16 7.95 -24.66
CA GLY A 139 -22.94 6.85 -24.08
C GLY A 139 -22.74 6.56 -22.58
N ILE A 140 -21.70 7.10 -21.92
CA ILE A 140 -21.43 6.85 -20.49
C ILE A 140 -21.10 8.18 -19.79
N ASN A 141 -21.72 8.44 -18.63
CA ASN A 141 -21.45 9.64 -17.83
C ASN A 141 -20.05 9.57 -17.19
N HIS A 142 -19.07 10.21 -17.83
CA HIS A 142 -17.64 10.29 -17.41
C HIS A 142 -17.37 10.91 -16.03
N ASN A 143 -18.41 11.27 -15.27
CA ASN A 143 -18.31 11.99 -14.00
C ASN A 143 -19.27 11.49 -12.91
N LEU A 144 -19.98 10.38 -13.12
CA LEU A 144 -20.75 9.78 -12.02
C LEU A 144 -19.78 9.01 -11.12
N VAL A 145 -19.53 9.58 -9.94
CA VAL A 145 -18.78 8.95 -8.85
C VAL A 145 -19.38 7.57 -8.50
N GLU A 146 -20.70 7.43 -8.65
CA GLU A 146 -21.41 6.15 -8.63
C GLU A 146 -21.27 5.41 -9.97
N GLY A 147 -20.37 4.42 -10.01
CA GLY A 147 -20.32 3.40 -11.06
C GLY A 147 -19.38 3.68 -12.24
N GLY A 148 -18.79 4.87 -12.34
CA GLY A 148 -17.76 5.17 -13.35
C GLY A 148 -16.42 4.47 -13.06
N SER A 149 -15.73 4.02 -14.10
CA SER A 149 -14.34 3.51 -14.04
C SER A 149 -13.35 4.37 -14.84
N LEU A 150 -13.83 5.32 -15.65
CA LEU A 150 -12.98 6.20 -16.47
C LEU A 150 -13.20 7.66 -16.06
N PHE A 151 -12.12 8.32 -15.67
CA PHE A 151 -12.11 9.65 -15.08
C PHE A 151 -11.15 10.56 -15.82
N LYS A 152 -11.48 11.84 -15.87
CA LYS A 152 -10.56 12.88 -16.36
C LYS A 152 -10.02 13.65 -15.16
N ASN A 153 -8.69 13.77 -15.06
CA ASN A 153 -8.03 14.58 -14.04
C ASN A 153 -7.29 15.78 -14.68
N SER A 154 -6.53 16.54 -13.88
CA SER A 154 -5.82 17.73 -14.34
C SER A 154 -4.78 17.42 -15.45
N ASN A 155 -4.15 16.24 -15.38
CA ASN A 155 -3.04 15.86 -16.24
C ASN A 155 -3.42 14.92 -17.40
N GLY A 156 -4.61 14.31 -17.38
CA GLY A 156 -4.92 13.20 -18.27
C GLY A 156 -6.22 12.47 -17.97
N TRP A 157 -6.18 11.18 -18.25
CA TRP A 157 -7.26 10.25 -18.00
C TRP A 157 -6.79 9.14 -17.08
N VAL A 158 -7.68 8.70 -16.19
CA VAL A 158 -7.46 7.61 -15.25
C VAL A 158 -8.53 6.57 -15.52
N LYS A 159 -8.12 5.34 -15.78
CA LYS A 159 -9.01 4.19 -15.86
C LYS A 159 -8.76 3.29 -14.65
N LEU A 160 -9.75 3.17 -13.78
CA LEU A 160 -9.76 2.16 -12.72
C LEU A 160 -9.82 0.77 -13.34
N ARG A 161 -9.03 -0.16 -12.79
CA ARG A 161 -9.07 -1.55 -13.21
C ARG A 161 -10.41 -2.18 -12.83
N PRO A 162 -11.00 -3.02 -13.70
CA PRO A 162 -12.21 -3.76 -13.37
C PRO A 162 -12.11 -4.44 -12.01
N TYR A 163 -13.22 -4.44 -11.27
CA TYR A 163 -13.40 -4.99 -9.92
C TYR A 163 -12.73 -4.21 -8.77
N LEU A 164 -12.11 -3.05 -9.02
CA LEU A 164 -11.35 -2.32 -7.99
C LEU A 164 -12.17 -1.98 -6.72
N ARG A 165 -13.43 -1.53 -6.88
CA ARG A 165 -14.23 -1.09 -5.72
C ARG A 165 -14.58 -2.27 -4.80
N ASN A 166 -15.11 -3.34 -5.38
CA ASN A 166 -15.38 -4.60 -4.67
C ASN A 166 -14.11 -5.21 -4.09
N PHE A 167 -12.99 -5.15 -4.84
CA PHE A 167 -11.69 -5.56 -4.33
C PHE A 167 -11.32 -4.85 -3.03
N LEU A 168 -11.40 -3.51 -2.99
CA LEU A 168 -11.06 -2.72 -1.81
C LEU A 168 -12.02 -3.00 -0.65
N GLU A 169 -13.32 -3.06 -0.92
CA GLU A 169 -14.35 -3.38 0.07
C GLU A 169 -14.07 -4.73 0.72
N GLU A 170 -13.92 -5.79 -0.07
CA GLU A 170 -13.71 -7.14 0.43
C GLU A 170 -12.33 -7.29 1.08
N ALA A 171 -11.28 -6.70 0.51
CA ALA A 171 -9.93 -6.71 1.11
C ALA A 171 -9.92 -6.00 2.46
N SER A 172 -10.65 -4.91 2.64
CA SER A 172 -10.68 -4.14 3.90
C SER A 172 -11.15 -4.96 5.11
N THR A 173 -11.91 -6.04 4.89
CA THR A 173 -12.34 -6.95 5.95
C THR A 173 -11.20 -7.79 6.53
N MET A 174 -10.15 -8.03 5.74
CA MET A 174 -9.00 -8.89 6.09
C MET A 174 -7.70 -8.10 6.23
N PHE A 175 -7.63 -6.91 5.63
CA PHE A 175 -6.42 -6.13 5.52
C PHE A 175 -6.64 -4.69 5.99
N ASP A 176 -5.57 -4.14 6.55
CA ASP A 176 -5.34 -2.70 6.55
C ASP A 176 -4.50 -2.36 5.32
N MET A 177 -4.81 -1.24 4.65
CA MET A 177 -4.24 -0.96 3.33
C MET A 177 -3.45 0.35 3.28
N THR A 178 -2.37 0.35 2.49
CA THR A 178 -1.56 1.53 2.17
C THR A 178 -1.33 1.59 0.67
N MET A 179 -1.60 2.75 0.07
CA MET A 179 -1.18 3.01 -1.31
C MET A 179 0.31 3.34 -1.32
N TYR A 180 1.08 2.73 -2.22
CA TYR A 180 2.50 3.03 -2.39
C TYR A 180 2.85 3.10 -3.87
N THR A 181 3.07 4.31 -4.38
CA THR A 181 3.41 4.58 -5.78
C THR A 181 4.75 5.30 -5.93
N LEU A 182 5.42 5.12 -7.09
CA LEU A 182 6.56 5.96 -7.50
C LEU A 182 6.14 7.25 -8.23
N GLY A 183 4.84 7.54 -8.25
CA GLY A 183 4.26 8.80 -8.67
C GLY A 183 4.65 9.97 -7.76
N CYS A 184 4.40 11.19 -8.25
CA CYS A 184 4.56 12.41 -7.47
C CYS A 184 3.40 12.58 -6.47
N ARG A 185 3.60 13.33 -5.38
CA ARG A 185 2.58 13.51 -4.35
C ARG A 185 1.32 14.19 -4.88
N THR A 186 1.47 15.27 -5.64
CA THR A 186 0.35 16.06 -6.16
C THR A 186 -0.55 15.24 -7.09
N CYS A 187 0.05 14.53 -8.04
CA CYS A 187 -0.67 13.69 -8.99
C CYS A 187 -1.31 12.47 -8.32
N SER A 188 -0.61 11.82 -7.38
CA SER A 188 -1.12 10.63 -6.69
C SER A 188 -2.28 10.95 -5.73
N TRP A 189 -2.33 12.16 -5.18
CA TRP A 189 -3.42 12.59 -4.31
C TRP A 189 -4.77 12.70 -5.03
N GLU A 190 -4.79 13.23 -6.26
CA GLU A 190 -6.01 13.26 -7.08
C GLU A 190 -6.50 11.84 -7.41
N ILE A 191 -5.56 10.94 -7.64
CA ILE A 191 -5.84 9.52 -7.92
C ILE A 191 -6.40 8.84 -6.67
N ALA A 192 -5.78 9.03 -5.50
CA ALA A 192 -6.25 8.46 -4.25
C ALA A 192 -7.71 8.85 -3.96
N LYS A 193 -8.08 10.12 -4.19
CA LYS A 193 -9.47 10.59 -4.07
C LYS A 193 -10.43 9.98 -5.10
N THR A 194 -9.93 9.55 -6.24
CA THR A 194 -10.74 8.86 -7.26
C THR A 194 -10.99 7.40 -6.86
N VAL A 195 -9.97 6.76 -6.28
CA VAL A 195 -10.01 5.36 -5.83
C VAL A 195 -10.82 5.20 -4.54
N ASP A 196 -10.59 6.08 -3.56
CA ASP A 196 -11.23 6.08 -2.24
C ASP A 196 -11.76 7.50 -1.91
N PRO A 197 -12.92 7.89 -2.46
CA PRO A 197 -13.45 9.26 -2.30
C PRO A 197 -13.82 9.63 -0.87
N THR A 198 -14.21 8.65 -0.05
CA THR A 198 -14.62 8.85 1.35
C THR A 198 -13.44 8.68 2.32
N GLY A 199 -12.33 8.06 1.88
CA GLY A 199 -11.21 7.73 2.75
C GLY A 199 -11.46 6.50 3.62
N ALA A 200 -12.40 5.64 3.23
CA ALA A 200 -12.81 4.47 4.01
C ALA A 200 -11.72 3.40 4.10
N TYR A 201 -10.79 3.36 3.16
CA TYR A 201 -9.80 2.29 3.00
C TYR A 201 -8.38 2.72 3.35
N PHE A 202 -8.03 3.97 3.02
CA PHE A 202 -6.68 4.52 3.21
C PHE A 202 -6.64 5.68 4.22
N GLU A 203 -7.76 5.94 4.89
CA GLU A 203 -7.91 6.95 5.95
C GLU A 203 -7.50 8.37 5.50
N ASN A 204 -7.45 8.61 4.19
CA ASN A 204 -6.91 9.84 3.58
C ASN A 204 -5.47 10.18 4.00
N TRP A 205 -4.66 9.23 4.44
CA TRP A 205 -3.26 9.51 4.81
C TRP A 205 -2.27 8.38 4.51
N ARG A 206 -2.76 7.15 4.32
CA ARG A 206 -1.93 5.98 3.99
C ARG A 206 -1.57 5.95 2.50
N LEU A 207 -0.91 7.01 2.03
CA LEU A 207 -0.39 7.16 0.68
C LEU A 207 1.09 7.52 0.74
N ILE A 208 1.94 6.56 0.37
CA ILE A 208 3.37 6.74 0.19
C ILE A 208 3.66 6.99 -1.29
N THR A 209 4.44 8.04 -1.55
CA THR A 209 4.80 8.52 -2.89
C THR A 209 6.30 8.62 -3.03
N ARG A 210 6.78 8.82 -4.26
CA ARG A 210 8.21 9.08 -4.50
C ARG A 210 8.72 10.34 -3.78
N ASP A 211 7.86 11.30 -3.50
CA ASP A 211 8.26 12.56 -2.86
C ASP A 211 8.32 12.43 -1.33
N ASP A 212 8.10 11.22 -0.78
CA ASP A 212 8.29 10.90 0.64
C ASP A 212 9.72 10.43 0.96
N TYR A 213 10.53 10.19 -0.07
CA TYR A 213 11.97 10.01 0.05
C TYR A 213 12.65 11.37 0.23
N ASP A 214 13.51 11.51 1.24
CA ASP A 214 14.35 12.70 1.46
C ASP A 214 15.70 12.63 0.72
N GLY A 215 15.80 11.78 -0.32
CA GLY A 215 17.05 11.51 -1.03
C GLY A 215 17.91 10.39 -0.41
N LYS A 216 17.52 9.81 0.74
CA LYS A 216 18.20 8.64 1.34
C LYS A 216 18.03 7.33 0.58
N PHE A 217 17.01 7.23 -0.28
CA PHE A 217 16.67 6.01 -0.99
C PHE A 217 16.71 6.22 -2.50
N ASP A 218 16.90 5.14 -3.25
CA ASP A 218 16.76 5.15 -4.70
C ASP A 218 15.30 5.48 -5.07
N LYS A 219 15.09 6.63 -5.70
CA LYS A 219 13.78 7.12 -6.16
C LYS A 219 13.08 6.21 -7.18
N HIS A 220 13.78 5.21 -7.69
CA HIS A 220 13.26 4.19 -8.62
C HIS A 220 12.93 2.86 -7.94
N LYS A 221 13.15 2.74 -6.62
CA LYS A 221 12.85 1.56 -5.82
C LYS A 221 11.83 1.89 -4.71
N LYS A 222 11.22 0.84 -4.17
CA LYS A 222 10.32 0.88 -3.01
C LYS A 222 10.93 0.10 -1.86
N THR A 223 10.64 0.53 -0.63
CA THR A 223 11.20 -0.05 0.59
C THR A 223 10.15 -0.16 1.68
N LEU A 224 10.26 -1.17 2.54
CA LEU A 224 9.44 -1.28 3.74
C LEU A 224 9.91 -0.36 4.88
N ASP A 225 11.03 0.36 4.72
CA ASP A 225 11.52 1.32 5.71
C ASP A 225 10.56 2.50 5.93
N LEU A 226 9.78 2.87 4.91
CA LEU A 226 8.73 3.88 5.01
C LEU A 226 7.40 3.34 5.54
N VAL A 227 7.33 2.04 5.86
CA VAL A 227 6.12 1.34 6.30
C VAL A 227 6.23 1.05 7.80
N LEU A 228 5.20 1.42 8.56
CA LEU A 228 5.17 1.33 10.02
C LEU A 228 4.64 0.00 10.54
N GLU A 229 4.34 -0.93 9.63
CA GLU A 229 3.94 -2.28 9.91
C GLU A 229 5.14 -3.23 9.85
N HIS A 230 5.16 -4.22 10.74
CA HIS A 230 6.23 -5.20 10.76
C HIS A 230 6.18 -6.04 9.48
N GLU A 231 7.33 -6.22 8.81
CA GLU A 231 7.47 -6.99 7.56
C GLU A 231 6.80 -8.38 7.59
N LYS A 232 6.78 -9.07 8.73
CA LYS A 232 6.12 -10.37 8.93
C LYS A 232 4.61 -10.37 8.66
N VAL A 233 3.97 -9.21 8.62
CA VAL A 233 2.54 -9.05 8.38
C VAL A 233 2.26 -8.10 7.23
N VAL A 234 3.22 -7.90 6.31
CA VAL A 234 3.05 -7.06 5.12
C VAL A 234 2.97 -7.92 3.87
N VAL A 235 1.94 -7.72 3.06
CA VAL A 235 1.80 -8.28 1.70
C VAL A 235 1.86 -7.14 0.71
N ILE A 236 2.62 -7.30 -0.39
CA ILE A 236 2.80 -6.28 -1.43
C ILE A 236 2.10 -6.74 -2.71
N LEU A 237 1.22 -5.91 -3.25
CA LEU A 237 0.68 -6.06 -4.60
C LEU A 237 1.21 -4.96 -5.50
N ASP A 238 1.94 -5.38 -6.51
CA ASP A 238 2.57 -4.50 -7.48
C ASP A 238 2.79 -5.29 -8.78
N ASP A 239 2.81 -4.60 -9.92
CA ASP A 239 3.03 -5.21 -11.22
C ASP A 239 4.52 -5.34 -11.56
N ASN A 240 5.37 -4.59 -10.87
CA ASN A 240 6.80 -4.50 -11.12
C ASN A 240 7.64 -5.02 -9.94
N GLU A 241 8.06 -6.28 -10.03
CA GLU A 241 8.94 -6.92 -9.04
C GLU A 241 10.28 -6.17 -8.89
N GLY A 242 10.76 -5.51 -9.95
CA GLY A 242 12.06 -4.86 -9.98
C GLY A 242 12.19 -3.68 -9.02
N VAL A 243 11.08 -3.06 -8.62
CA VAL A 243 11.11 -1.96 -7.62
C VAL A 243 11.13 -2.48 -6.19
N TRP A 244 10.92 -3.78 -5.96
CA TRP A 244 10.86 -4.44 -4.64
C TRP A 244 11.94 -5.51 -4.48
N GLU A 245 13.13 -5.30 -5.05
CA GLU A 245 14.19 -6.32 -5.13
C GLU A 245 14.59 -6.93 -3.78
N ASP A 246 14.53 -6.14 -2.70
CA ASP A 246 14.90 -6.55 -1.34
C ASP A 246 13.77 -7.24 -0.57
N TYR A 247 12.53 -7.18 -1.06
CA TYR A 247 11.31 -7.61 -0.34
C TYR A 247 10.49 -8.66 -1.10
N LYS A 248 11.17 -9.51 -1.88
CA LYS A 248 10.53 -10.54 -2.72
C LYS A 248 9.66 -11.53 -1.96
N GLY A 249 9.97 -11.79 -0.68
CA GLY A 249 9.17 -12.67 0.17
C GLY A 249 7.77 -12.13 0.47
N ASN A 250 7.60 -10.81 0.48
CA ASN A 250 6.32 -10.14 0.72
C ASN A 250 5.53 -9.90 -0.57
N TYR A 251 6.17 -10.07 -1.73
CA TYR A 251 5.65 -9.67 -3.02
C TYR A 251 4.71 -10.71 -3.64
N VAL A 252 3.51 -10.27 -4.00
CA VAL A 252 2.54 -11.04 -4.78
C VAL A 252 2.35 -10.34 -6.13
N LYS A 253 2.87 -10.99 -7.18
CA LYS A 253 2.86 -10.46 -8.54
C LYS A 253 1.45 -10.18 -9.06
N VAL A 254 1.24 -8.96 -9.54
CA VAL A 254 0.08 -8.59 -10.35
C VAL A 254 0.50 -8.49 -11.81
N ILE A 255 -0.37 -8.86 -12.74
CA ILE A 255 -0.10 -8.65 -14.17
C ILE A 255 -0.40 -7.18 -14.50
N PRO A 256 0.48 -6.46 -15.23
CA PRO A 256 0.27 -5.05 -15.56
C PRO A 256 -1.05 -4.79 -16.29
N TYR A 257 -1.78 -3.77 -15.83
CA TYR A 257 -3.03 -3.29 -16.42
C TYR A 257 -2.75 -2.22 -17.47
N ASN A 258 -2.91 -2.58 -18.74
CA ASN A 258 -2.61 -1.71 -19.87
C ASN A 258 -3.88 -1.31 -20.62
N PHE A 259 -4.66 -0.42 -20.00
CA PHE A 259 -5.88 0.10 -20.63
C PHE A 259 -5.63 0.98 -21.87
N PHE A 260 -4.92 2.10 -21.69
CA PHE A 260 -4.48 2.97 -22.80
C PHE A 260 -3.26 2.40 -23.51
N SER A 261 -3.00 2.88 -24.74
CA SER A 261 -1.82 2.47 -25.49
C SER A 261 -0.53 2.95 -24.82
N TYR A 262 0.42 2.02 -24.64
CA TYR A 262 1.71 2.29 -24.00
C TYR A 262 2.59 3.23 -24.85
N PHE A 263 2.63 2.95 -26.16
CA PHE A 263 3.38 3.73 -27.14
C PHE A 263 2.59 4.98 -27.53
N SER A 264 3.17 6.16 -27.31
CA SER A 264 2.73 7.33 -28.07
C SER A 264 3.19 7.18 -29.53
N PRO A 265 2.63 7.95 -30.47
CA PRO A 265 3.16 8.02 -31.83
C PRO A 265 4.65 8.38 -31.91
N GLU A 266 5.20 9.06 -30.89
CA GLU A 266 6.61 9.47 -30.80
C GLU A 266 7.53 8.35 -30.27
N ASP A 267 7.02 7.42 -29.45
CA ASP A 267 7.80 6.34 -28.82
C ASP A 267 8.09 5.16 -29.78
N LYS A 268 7.73 5.28 -31.06
CA LYS A 268 7.65 4.17 -32.03
C LYS A 268 8.99 3.65 -32.57
N GLU A 269 10.12 4.29 -32.26
CA GLU A 269 11.41 4.01 -32.91
C GLU A 269 12.34 3.02 -32.19
N HIS A 270 12.10 2.63 -30.93
CA HIS A 270 13.16 2.00 -30.11
C HIS A 270 12.86 0.66 -29.43
N ASP A 271 11.69 0.02 -29.62
CA ASP A 271 11.41 -1.29 -29.01
C ASP A 271 10.99 -2.34 -30.05
N ALA A 272 11.77 -3.42 -30.14
CA ALA A 272 11.58 -4.55 -31.05
C ALA A 272 10.58 -5.61 -30.53
N SER A 273 9.97 -5.39 -29.37
CA SER A 273 9.00 -6.31 -28.78
C SER A 273 7.69 -6.36 -29.60
N PRO A 274 7.04 -7.54 -29.73
CA PRO A 274 5.75 -7.65 -30.42
C PRO A 274 4.70 -6.73 -29.78
N ARG A 275 3.96 -5.99 -30.61
CA ARG A 275 2.90 -5.08 -30.16
C ARG A 275 1.83 -5.87 -29.37
N LYS A 276 1.78 -5.69 -28.06
CA LYS A 276 0.59 -6.02 -27.27
C LYS A 276 -0.39 -4.86 -27.40
N HIS A 277 -1.56 -5.12 -27.99
CA HIS A 277 -2.64 -4.14 -28.07
C HIS A 277 -3.16 -3.80 -26.67
N SER A 278 -3.44 -2.52 -26.44
CA SER A 278 -4.08 -2.06 -25.22
C SER A 278 -5.59 -2.36 -25.23
N TRP A 279 -6.23 -2.35 -24.06
CA TRP A 279 -7.67 -2.60 -23.97
C TRP A 279 -8.50 -1.58 -24.77
N SER A 280 -8.09 -0.30 -24.77
CA SER A 280 -8.70 0.74 -25.59
C SER A 280 -8.68 0.44 -27.09
N GLN A 281 -7.59 -0.17 -27.59
CA GLN A 281 -7.44 -0.57 -29.00
C GLN A 281 -8.28 -1.81 -29.34
N LEU A 282 -8.47 -2.70 -28.38
CA LEU A 282 -9.30 -3.90 -28.53
C LEU A 282 -10.79 -3.60 -28.35
N GLY A 283 -11.16 -2.39 -27.92
CA GLY A 283 -12.54 -2.01 -27.63
C GLY A 283 -13.16 -2.74 -26.44
N GLY A 284 -12.32 -3.23 -25.52
CA GLY A 284 -12.74 -4.04 -24.38
C GLY A 284 -12.04 -3.63 -23.09
N ASP A 285 -12.10 -4.51 -22.08
CA ASP A 285 -11.42 -4.36 -20.79
C ASP A 285 -11.25 -5.75 -20.13
N GLU A 286 -10.60 -5.81 -18.97
CA GLU A 286 -10.61 -7.00 -18.13
C GLU A 286 -12.03 -7.34 -17.66
N SER A 287 -12.29 -8.63 -17.37
CA SER A 287 -13.58 -9.09 -16.85
C SER A 287 -13.80 -8.61 -15.41
N GLU A 288 -15.00 -8.14 -15.10
CA GLU A 288 -15.42 -7.85 -13.71
C GLU A 288 -15.57 -9.13 -12.86
N GLU A 289 -15.95 -10.25 -13.47
CA GLU A 289 -16.22 -11.52 -12.76
C GLU A 289 -14.99 -12.42 -12.64
N ASN A 290 -14.11 -12.38 -13.65
CA ASN A 290 -12.97 -13.29 -13.77
C ASN A 290 -11.68 -12.52 -14.11
N GLY A 291 -11.60 -11.24 -13.72
CA GLY A 291 -10.46 -10.36 -13.97
C GLY A 291 -9.24 -10.67 -13.13
N VAL A 292 -8.20 -9.84 -13.26
CA VAL A 292 -6.98 -10.01 -12.46
C VAL A 292 -7.25 -9.72 -10.99
N LEU A 293 -7.96 -8.63 -10.65
CA LEU A 293 -8.22 -8.28 -9.25
C LEU A 293 -9.07 -9.33 -8.52
N VAL A 294 -10.02 -9.98 -9.19
CA VAL A 294 -10.79 -11.09 -8.62
C VAL A 294 -9.85 -12.24 -8.20
N ARG A 295 -8.99 -12.70 -9.11
CA ARG A 295 -8.03 -13.78 -8.83
C ARG A 295 -7.00 -13.40 -7.76
N VAL A 296 -6.57 -12.14 -7.74
CA VAL A 296 -5.67 -11.63 -6.71
C VAL A 296 -6.36 -11.64 -5.34
N LEU A 297 -7.62 -11.21 -5.27
CA LEU A 297 -8.41 -11.26 -4.02
C LEU A 297 -8.58 -12.70 -3.52
N GLU A 298 -8.85 -13.66 -4.39
CA GLU A 298 -8.90 -15.09 -4.02
C GLU A 298 -7.57 -15.57 -3.42
N LYS A 299 -6.43 -15.14 -3.99
CA LYS A 299 -5.10 -15.45 -3.45
C LYS A 299 -4.90 -14.78 -2.08
N LEU A 300 -5.28 -13.51 -1.92
CA LEU A 300 -5.20 -12.78 -0.65
C LEU A 300 -6.07 -13.44 0.44
N ARG A 301 -7.29 -13.86 0.10
CA ARG A 301 -8.15 -14.64 1.02
C ARG A 301 -7.47 -15.91 1.50
N LEU A 302 -6.80 -16.62 0.60
CA LEU A 302 -6.08 -17.84 0.96
C LEU A 302 -4.90 -17.54 1.89
N ILE A 303 -4.13 -16.48 1.61
CA ILE A 303 -3.03 -16.03 2.47
C ILE A 303 -3.56 -15.69 3.86
N HIS A 304 -4.59 -14.86 3.95
CA HIS A 304 -5.20 -14.46 5.22
C HIS A 304 -5.74 -15.68 6.00
N THR A 305 -6.51 -16.53 5.33
CA THR A 305 -7.09 -17.74 5.94
C THR A 305 -6.01 -18.66 6.49
N TRP A 306 -4.90 -18.86 5.76
CA TRP A 306 -3.82 -19.74 6.19
C TRP A 306 -2.95 -19.11 7.28
N PHE A 307 -2.73 -17.80 7.21
CA PHE A 307 -2.01 -17.07 8.25
C PHE A 307 -2.73 -17.17 9.61
N TYR A 308 -4.07 -17.13 9.61
CA TYR A 308 -4.90 -17.24 10.82
C TYR A 308 -5.47 -18.65 11.08
N ASP A 309 -4.99 -19.68 10.39
CA ASP A 309 -5.40 -21.08 10.64
C ASP A 309 -4.77 -21.58 11.95
N GLU A 310 -5.57 -21.73 13.01
CA GLU A 310 -5.12 -22.19 14.34
C GLU A 310 -4.61 -23.64 14.30
N ASP A 311 -5.29 -24.49 13.53
CA ASP A 311 -4.93 -25.90 13.31
C ASP A 311 -3.95 -26.09 12.13
N GLY A 312 -3.43 -24.98 11.60
CA GLY A 312 -2.63 -24.91 10.39
C GLY A 312 -1.18 -25.37 10.56
N GLU A 313 -0.48 -25.45 9.42
CA GLU A 313 0.96 -25.79 9.38
C GLU A 313 1.85 -24.72 10.03
N PHE A 314 1.34 -23.49 10.14
CA PHE A 314 2.05 -22.33 10.68
C PHE A 314 1.79 -22.13 12.18
N GLY A 315 1.48 -23.21 12.92
CA GLY A 315 1.06 -23.18 14.33
C GLY A 315 1.95 -22.37 15.27
N GLY A 316 1.46 -22.08 16.47
CA GLY A 316 2.10 -21.15 17.43
C GLY A 316 1.37 -19.80 17.51
N ASP A 317 1.92 -18.87 18.28
CA ASP A 317 1.40 -17.51 18.43
C ASP A 317 1.41 -16.79 17.06
N PHE A 318 0.30 -16.12 16.74
CA PHE A 318 0.18 -15.33 15.52
C PHE A 318 1.22 -14.21 15.43
N CYS A 319 1.72 -13.69 16.57
CA CYS A 319 2.78 -12.68 16.58
C CYS A 319 4.13 -13.22 16.08
N ASP A 320 4.35 -14.53 16.15
CA ASP A 320 5.60 -15.17 15.70
C ASP A 320 5.52 -15.63 14.23
N ARG A 321 4.31 -15.68 13.65
CA ARG A 321 4.11 -16.10 12.26
C ARG A 321 4.65 -15.07 11.27
N ASP A 322 5.10 -15.57 10.13
CA ASP A 322 5.63 -14.77 9.04
C ASP A 322 4.80 -15.00 7.76
N VAL A 323 4.18 -13.93 7.26
CA VAL A 323 3.34 -13.98 6.06
C VAL A 323 4.13 -14.40 4.82
N ARG A 324 5.45 -14.19 4.80
CA ARG A 324 6.33 -14.59 3.69
C ARG A 324 6.32 -16.10 3.48
N ASP A 325 6.32 -16.87 4.57
CA ASP A 325 6.21 -18.33 4.53
C ASP A 325 4.84 -18.77 4.01
N VAL A 326 3.79 -18.05 4.40
CA VAL A 326 2.40 -18.31 3.96
C VAL A 326 2.25 -18.02 2.47
N ILE A 327 2.75 -16.88 1.98
CA ILE A 327 2.76 -16.52 0.57
C ILE A 327 3.44 -17.61 -0.24
N GLN A 328 4.66 -18.01 0.15
CA GLN A 328 5.41 -19.06 -0.55
C GLN A 328 4.59 -20.37 -0.62
N ARG A 329 3.92 -20.75 0.47
CA ARG A 329 3.08 -21.95 0.50
C ARG A 329 1.86 -21.85 -0.41
N VAL A 330 1.19 -20.71 -0.43
CA VAL A 330 0.03 -20.43 -1.30
C VAL A 330 0.44 -20.51 -2.76
N GLU A 331 1.60 -19.97 -3.12
CA GLU A 331 2.13 -20.03 -4.48
C GLU A 331 2.43 -21.44 -4.94
N LEU A 332 3.06 -22.24 -4.07
CA LEU A 332 3.31 -23.66 -4.34
C LEU A 332 1.99 -24.45 -4.51
N PHE A 333 0.95 -24.08 -3.75
CA PHE A 333 -0.37 -24.71 -3.87
C PHE A 333 -1.07 -24.37 -5.19
N GLN A 334 -0.99 -23.12 -5.64
CA GLN A 334 -1.59 -22.68 -6.90
C GLN A 334 -0.82 -23.21 -8.14
N ASN A 335 0.51 -23.31 -8.05
CA ASN A 335 1.37 -23.81 -9.13
C ASN A 335 1.46 -25.35 -9.17
N GLY A 336 1.10 -26.04 -8.08
CA GLY A 336 1.27 -27.49 -7.93
C GLY A 336 0.13 -28.33 -8.51
N GLY A 337 0.26 -28.78 -9.77
CA GLY A 337 -0.48 -29.95 -10.28
C GLY A 337 -0.23 -31.22 -9.45
N LYS A 338 -1.13 -32.23 -9.50
CA LYS A 338 -1.18 -33.57 -8.82
C LYS A 338 -0.83 -33.67 -7.32
N LYS A 339 0.14 -32.94 -6.76
CA LYS A 339 0.43 -32.85 -5.31
C LYS A 339 -0.58 -31.96 -4.56
N GLY A 340 -1.13 -30.91 -5.19
CA GLY A 340 -2.23 -30.11 -4.64
C GLY A 340 -3.55 -30.89 -4.48
N GLN A 341 -3.80 -31.91 -5.32
CA GLN A 341 -4.95 -32.81 -5.21
C GLN A 341 -4.90 -33.69 -3.95
N ARG A 342 -3.70 -34.04 -3.47
CA ARG A 342 -3.52 -34.87 -2.26
C ARG A 342 -3.78 -34.06 -0.98
N TYR A 343 -3.53 -32.74 -1.00
CA TYR A 343 -3.91 -31.80 0.05
C TYR A 343 -5.42 -31.48 0.04
N LYS A 344 -6.00 -31.20 -1.14
CA LYS A 344 -7.45 -31.01 -1.31
C LYS A 344 -8.26 -32.20 -0.79
N LYS A 345 -7.81 -33.45 -1.03
CA LYS A 345 -8.44 -34.67 -0.48
C LYS A 345 -8.34 -34.81 1.05
N LYS A 346 -7.29 -34.29 1.70
CA LYS A 346 -7.12 -34.39 3.17
C LYS A 346 -7.97 -33.38 3.94
N LYS A 347 -8.19 -32.15 3.45
CA LYS A 347 -9.00 -31.13 4.16
C LYS A 347 -10.52 -31.30 3.95
N ILE A 348 -10.98 -31.70 2.76
CA ILE A 348 -12.43 -31.93 2.53
C ILE A 348 -12.96 -33.10 3.38
N GLY A 349 -12.13 -34.11 3.69
CA GLY A 349 -12.51 -35.21 4.58
C GLY A 349 -12.69 -34.83 6.06
N LYS A 350 -12.13 -33.70 6.52
CA LYS A 350 -12.29 -33.21 7.89
C LYS A 350 -13.53 -32.31 8.06
N ILE A 351 -13.95 -31.60 7.00
CA ILE A 351 -15.11 -30.69 7.03
C ILE A 351 -16.45 -31.46 7.00
N VAL A 352 -16.48 -32.67 6.46
CA VAL A 352 -17.72 -33.49 6.38
C VAL A 352 -17.92 -34.41 7.60
N ARG A 353 -17.05 -34.34 8.62
CA ARG A 353 -17.13 -35.18 9.83
C ARG A 353 -16.90 -34.42 11.14
N GLY A 354 -17.02 -33.09 11.11
CA GLY A 354 -16.99 -32.24 12.31
C GLY A 354 -18.37 -31.70 12.59
#